data_AF-A0A356F5U9-F1
#
_entry.id   AF-A0A356F5U9-F1
#
_cell.length_a   1.000
_cell.length_b   1.000
_cell.length_c   1.000
_cell.angle_alpha   90.00
_cell.angle_beta   90.00
_cell.angle_gamma   90.00
#
_symmetry.space_group_name_H-M   'P 1'
#
loop_
_entity.id
_entity.type
_entity.pdbx_description
1 polymer ?
#
loop_
_entity_poly.entity_id
_entity_poly.type
_entity_poly.pdbx_seq_one_letter_code
_entity_poly.pdbx_strand_id
1 'polypeptide(L)'
;MIEMLGVLAIIGVLSVGGIAGYSKAMEKYKVNKAIGQYSMLIYNMLELHPYSEQKSGLIDILQATQTFPPDWEKVNDMKIKDSYGNILNVYGKGSTMVIDMLLGGIQQTDKGGNISGTFSSSLCLSIFNNLVVPLHGSLIVVRLYRSEYDKSWNNSTNEDTSFYGDNYCGGNNKCITSLKLSTIDSLCKSCSKDKELCAIVLGLEGGK
;
A
#
# COMPACT_ATOMS: atom_id res chain seq x y z
N MET A 1 49.55 -21.93 11.86
CA MET A 1 48.94 -20.62 11.51
C MET A 1 47.72 -20.75 10.60
N ILE A 2 47.61 -21.82 9.78
CA ILE A 2 46.51 -22.00 8.81
C ILE A 2 45.15 -22.35 9.45
N GLU A 3 45.15 -22.94 10.65
CA GLU A 3 43.93 -23.31 11.38
C GLU A 3 43.14 -22.09 11.92
N MET A 4 43.83 -21.00 12.25
CA MET A 4 43.15 -19.77 12.70
C MET A 4 42.50 -18.99 11.56
N LEU A 5 43.01 -19.14 10.32
CA LEU A 5 42.40 -18.52 9.14
C LEU A 5 41.06 -19.19 8.76
N GLY A 6 40.94 -20.52 8.97
CA GLY A 6 39.70 -21.25 8.71
C GLY A 6 38.55 -20.82 9.64
N VAL A 7 38.83 -20.63 10.93
CA VAL A 7 37.83 -20.16 11.90
C VAL A 7 37.37 -18.73 11.59
N LEU A 8 38.30 -17.84 11.23
CA LEU A 8 37.97 -16.46 10.81
C LEU A 8 37.10 -16.42 9.55
N ALA A 9 37.37 -17.30 8.57
CA ALA A 9 36.55 -17.40 7.37
C ALA A 9 35.11 -17.87 7.66
N ILE A 10 34.95 -18.84 8.56
CA ILE A 10 33.62 -19.34 8.96
C ILE A 10 32.83 -18.26 9.72
N ILE A 11 33.47 -17.54 10.64
CA ILE A 11 32.86 -16.41 11.36
C ILE A 11 32.43 -15.31 10.39
N GLY A 12 33.26 -15.00 9.39
CA GLY A 12 32.94 -14.04 8.34
C GLY A 12 31.70 -14.42 7.54
N VAL A 13 31.63 -15.66 7.04
CA VAL A 13 30.47 -16.16 6.25
C VAL A 13 29.19 -16.22 7.08
N LEU A 14 29.26 -16.72 8.32
CA LEU A 14 28.09 -16.77 9.21
C LEU A 14 27.60 -15.38 9.64
N SER A 15 28.51 -14.42 9.80
CA SER A 15 28.14 -13.03 10.13
C SER A 15 27.42 -12.35 8.97
N VAL A 16 27.94 -12.47 7.75
CA VAL A 16 27.30 -11.90 6.55
C VAL A 16 25.96 -12.58 6.26
N GLY A 17 25.88 -13.91 6.38
CA GLY A 17 24.63 -14.66 6.24
C GLY A 17 23.60 -14.32 7.32
N GLY A 18 24.04 -14.17 8.58
CA GLY A 18 23.19 -13.80 9.71
C GLY A 18 22.62 -12.38 9.60
N ILE A 19 23.44 -11.40 9.18
CA ILE A 19 23.00 -10.02 8.97
C ILE A 19 21.99 -9.93 7.81
N ALA A 20 22.27 -10.60 6.69
CA ALA A 20 21.35 -10.64 5.55
C ALA A 20 20.03 -11.35 5.90
N GLY A 21 20.09 -12.46 6.63
CA GLY A 21 18.92 -13.18 7.13
C GLY A 21 18.07 -12.34 8.08
N TYR A 22 18.71 -11.67 9.04
CA TYR A 22 18.03 -10.76 9.98
C TYR A 22 17.33 -9.61 9.25
N SER A 23 18.01 -8.98 8.29
CA SER A 23 17.45 -7.88 7.49
C SER A 23 16.15 -8.31 6.78
N LYS A 24 16.17 -9.49 6.15
CA LYS A 24 14.98 -10.06 5.47
C LYS A 24 13.87 -10.45 6.43
N ALA A 25 14.20 -11.02 7.59
CA ALA A 25 13.23 -11.36 8.62
C ALA A 25 12.54 -10.10 9.19
N MET A 26 13.32 -9.04 9.42
CA MET A 26 12.82 -7.74 9.87
C MET A 26 11.94 -7.06 8.82
N GLU A 27 12.31 -7.13 7.54
CA GLU A 27 11.45 -6.66 6.45
C GLU A 27 10.09 -7.37 6.47
N LYS A 28 10.10 -8.72 6.53
CA LYS A 28 8.87 -9.51 6.60
C LYS A 28 8.03 -9.17 7.84
N TYR A 29 8.67 -8.96 9.00
CA TYR A 29 7.99 -8.54 10.21
C TYR A 29 7.29 -7.18 10.04
N LYS A 30 8.00 -6.18 9.51
CA LYS A 30 7.43 -4.84 9.25
C LYS A 30 6.26 -4.92 8.27
N VAL A 31 6.42 -5.66 7.18
CA VAL A 31 5.36 -5.86 6.17
C VAL A 31 4.14 -6.51 6.82
N ASN A 32 4.31 -7.61 7.56
CA ASN A 32 3.18 -8.29 8.21
C ASN A 32 2.46 -7.38 9.23
N LYS A 33 3.21 -6.59 10.01
CA LYS A 33 2.63 -5.65 10.96
C LYS A 33 1.86 -4.53 10.24
N ALA A 34 2.40 -4.00 9.13
CA ALA A 34 1.69 -3.01 8.30
C ALA A 34 0.38 -3.59 7.72
N ILE A 35 0.41 -4.82 7.20
CA ILE A 35 -0.80 -5.49 6.67
C ILE A 35 -1.88 -5.62 7.74
N GLY A 36 -1.52 -6.02 8.96
CA GLY A 36 -2.49 -6.10 10.07
C GLY A 36 -3.12 -4.75 10.39
N GLN A 37 -2.30 -3.69 10.49
CA GLN A 37 -2.77 -2.33 10.77
C GLN A 37 -3.66 -1.79 9.64
N TYR A 38 -3.28 -2.02 8.38
CA TYR A 38 -4.06 -1.58 7.21
C TYR A 38 -5.37 -2.35 7.09
N SER A 39 -5.39 -3.64 7.44
CA SER A 39 -6.62 -4.41 7.50
C SER A 39 -7.62 -3.80 8.49
N MET A 40 -7.16 -3.47 9.70
CA MET A 40 -8.01 -2.82 10.71
C MET A 40 -8.54 -1.48 10.20
N LEU A 41 -7.67 -0.63 9.63
CA LEU A 41 -8.08 0.64 9.05
C LEU A 41 -9.18 0.46 7.99
N ILE A 42 -9.01 -0.49 7.06
CA ILE A 42 -9.97 -0.74 5.99
C ILE A 42 -11.31 -1.22 6.56
N TYR A 43 -11.31 -2.11 7.56
CA TYR A 43 -12.55 -2.52 8.23
C TYR A 43 -13.27 -1.33 8.87
N ASN A 44 -12.53 -0.46 9.54
CA ASN A 44 -13.11 0.73 10.17
C ASN A 44 -13.65 1.70 9.12
N MET A 45 -12.99 1.83 7.98
CA MET A 45 -13.49 2.63 6.86
C MET A 45 -14.80 2.08 6.29
N LEU A 46 -15.01 0.77 6.27
CA LEU A 46 -16.28 0.18 5.84
C LEU A 46 -17.43 0.57 6.79
N GLU A 47 -17.16 0.66 8.10
CA GLU A 47 -18.13 1.15 9.09
C GLU A 47 -18.44 2.65 8.94
N LEU A 48 -17.49 3.43 8.40
CA LEU A 48 -17.66 4.86 8.14
C LEU A 48 -18.40 5.17 6.84
N HIS A 49 -19.05 4.19 6.20
CA HIS A 49 -19.85 4.44 5.00
C HIS A 49 -20.86 5.61 5.13
N PRO A 50 -21.57 5.83 6.26
CA PRO A 50 -22.46 6.98 6.40
C PRO A 50 -21.78 8.34 6.18
N TYR A 51 -20.45 8.39 6.23
CA TYR A 51 -19.63 9.57 6.01
C TYR A 51 -18.93 9.56 4.62
N SER A 52 -19.39 8.75 3.66
CA SER A 52 -18.75 8.62 2.34
C SER A 52 -18.81 9.88 1.48
N GLU A 53 -19.63 10.87 1.84
CA GLU A 53 -19.59 12.19 1.19
C GLU A 53 -18.52 13.11 1.78
N GLN A 54 -17.98 12.78 2.96
CA GLN A 54 -17.03 13.61 3.68
C GLN A 54 -15.62 13.47 3.10
N LYS A 55 -15.14 14.56 2.48
CA LYS A 55 -13.83 14.59 1.81
C LYS A 55 -12.64 14.70 2.78
N SER A 56 -12.85 15.12 4.02
CA SER A 56 -11.79 15.36 5.01
C SER A 56 -12.32 15.28 6.44
N GLY A 57 -11.45 15.01 7.41
CA GLY A 57 -11.81 14.88 8.83
C GLY A 57 -12.23 13.47 9.24
N LEU A 58 -12.26 12.52 8.30
CA LEU A 58 -12.51 11.10 8.59
C LEU A 58 -11.43 10.50 9.50
N ILE A 59 -10.19 11.02 9.43
CA ILE A 59 -9.11 10.58 10.31
C ILE A 59 -9.42 10.88 11.77
N ASP A 60 -9.99 12.04 12.08
CA ASP A 60 -10.33 12.40 13.46
C ASP A 60 -11.41 11.46 14.01
N ILE A 61 -12.37 11.09 13.16
CA ILE A 61 -13.39 10.09 13.50
C ILE A 61 -12.72 8.74 13.76
N LEU A 62 -11.87 8.26 12.85
CA LEU A 62 -11.15 6.98 12.98
C LEU A 62 -10.27 6.91 14.24
N GLN A 63 -9.64 8.03 14.61
CA GLN A 63 -8.81 8.13 15.82
C GLN A 63 -9.66 8.16 17.11
N ALA A 64 -10.87 8.71 17.04
CA ALA A 64 -11.78 8.79 18.18
C ALA A 64 -12.58 7.50 18.43
N THR A 65 -12.91 6.76 17.38
CA THR A 65 -13.83 5.62 17.49
C THR A 65 -13.13 4.30 17.80
N GLN A 66 -11.83 4.14 17.54
CA GLN A 66 -11.13 2.85 17.68
C GLN A 66 -9.63 2.95 17.99
N THR A 67 -9.00 1.82 18.35
CA THR A 67 -7.58 1.67 18.69
C THR A 67 -6.66 1.87 17.47
N PHE A 68 -6.53 3.12 17.04
CA PHE A 68 -5.55 3.51 16.05
C PHE A 68 -4.14 3.17 16.57
N PRO A 69 -3.22 2.63 15.75
CA PRO A 69 -1.88 2.38 16.21
C PRO A 69 -1.26 3.67 16.78
N PRO A 70 -0.74 3.64 18.02
CA PRO A 70 -0.28 4.85 18.70
C PRO A 70 0.97 5.46 18.02
N ASP A 71 1.61 4.72 17.12
CA ASP A 71 2.81 5.09 16.37
C ASP A 71 2.51 5.78 15.03
N TRP A 72 1.24 6.02 14.69
CA TRP A 72 0.84 6.71 13.48
C TRP A 72 0.62 8.20 13.72
N GLU A 73 1.09 9.02 12.78
CA GLU A 73 1.05 10.48 12.86
C GLU A 73 -0.02 11.04 11.93
N LYS A 74 -0.93 11.89 12.45
CA LYS A 74 -1.83 12.67 11.61
C LYS A 74 -1.02 13.75 10.90
N VAL A 75 -0.96 13.70 9.57
CA VAL A 75 -0.29 14.71 8.74
C VAL A 75 -1.23 15.89 8.48
N ASN A 76 -2.50 15.60 8.16
CA ASN A 76 -3.59 16.56 8.05
C ASN A 76 -4.95 15.84 8.08
N ASP A 77 -6.04 16.53 7.79
CA ASP A 77 -7.41 16.00 7.88
C ASP A 77 -7.73 14.87 6.89
N MET A 78 -6.87 14.62 5.91
CA MET A 78 -7.01 13.52 4.95
C MET A 78 -5.86 12.52 4.99
N LYS A 79 -4.70 12.91 5.54
CA LYS A 79 -3.48 12.09 5.52
C LYS A 79 -3.00 11.67 6.90
N ILE A 80 -2.63 10.40 6.99
CA ILE A 80 -1.94 9.78 8.12
C ILE A 80 -0.65 9.14 7.63
N LYS A 81 0.37 9.15 8.49
CA LYS A 81 1.66 8.54 8.22
C LYS A 81 1.89 7.40 9.21
N ASP A 82 2.22 6.22 8.70
CA ASP A 82 2.51 5.08 9.56
C ASP A 82 3.96 5.12 10.10
N SER A 83 4.25 4.19 11.01
CA SER A 83 5.59 4.07 11.62
C SER A 83 6.70 3.62 10.65
N TYR A 84 6.36 3.28 9.41
CA TYR A 84 7.30 2.90 8.36
C TYR A 84 7.50 3.99 7.32
N GLY A 85 6.84 5.16 7.48
CA GLY A 85 6.95 6.29 6.56
C GLY A 85 6.03 6.22 5.35
N ASN A 86 5.10 5.25 5.28
CA ASN A 86 4.05 5.24 4.28
C ASN A 86 2.99 6.29 4.64
N ILE A 87 2.39 6.90 3.63
CA ILE A 87 1.31 7.88 3.82
C ILE A 87 0.02 7.27 3.30
N LEU A 88 -1.02 7.26 4.12
CA LEU A 88 -2.37 6.85 3.73
C LEU A 88 -3.26 8.08 3.67
N ASN A 89 -3.98 8.23 2.56
CA ASN A 89 -4.95 9.30 2.34
C ASN A 89 -6.35 8.70 2.42
N VAL A 90 -7.20 9.15 3.34
CA VAL A 90 -8.54 8.61 3.59
C VAL A 90 -9.58 9.69 3.35
N TYR A 91 -10.50 9.44 2.43
CA TYR A 91 -11.55 10.39 2.07
C TYR A 91 -12.78 9.70 1.48
N GLY A 92 -13.93 10.32 1.65
CA GLY A 92 -15.16 9.96 0.97
C GLY A 92 -15.28 10.61 -0.42
N LYS A 93 -15.90 9.89 -1.35
CA LYS A 93 -16.27 10.37 -2.69
C LYS A 93 -17.64 9.81 -3.09
N GLY A 94 -18.70 10.56 -2.78
CA GLY A 94 -20.07 10.13 -3.08
C GLY A 94 -20.47 8.93 -2.22
N SER A 95 -20.71 7.78 -2.84
CA SER A 95 -20.98 6.51 -2.14
C SER A 95 -19.74 5.62 -1.94
N THR A 96 -18.54 6.16 -2.19
CA THR A 96 -17.29 5.41 -2.12
C THR A 96 -16.40 5.92 -1.01
N MET A 97 -15.88 5.02 -0.19
CA MET A 97 -14.77 5.31 0.72
C MET A 97 -13.46 5.02 -0.01
N VAL A 98 -12.55 5.99 -0.07
CA VAL A 98 -11.29 5.86 -0.79
C VAL A 98 -10.11 5.88 0.18
N ILE A 99 -9.19 4.95 -0.03
CA ILE A 99 -7.87 4.97 0.59
C ILE A 99 -6.78 4.95 -0.47
N ASP A 100 -5.94 5.99 -0.47
CA ASP A 100 -4.69 6.00 -1.25
C ASP A 100 -3.53 5.63 -0.34
N MET A 101 -2.81 4.57 -0.68
CA MET A 101 -1.63 4.10 0.04
C MET A 101 -0.37 4.48 -0.74
N LEU A 102 0.27 5.58 -0.34
CA LEU A 102 1.56 6.02 -0.87
C LEU A 102 2.68 5.29 -0.13
N LEU A 103 3.07 4.13 -0.68
CA LEU A 103 4.09 3.28 -0.08
C LEU A 103 5.47 3.93 -0.24
N GLY A 104 6.21 4.05 0.86
CA GLY A 104 7.44 4.84 0.94
C GLY A 104 7.22 6.35 1.11
N GLY A 105 5.96 6.81 1.19
CA GLY A 105 5.63 8.22 1.37
C GLY A 105 5.97 9.06 0.13
N ILE A 106 6.23 10.35 0.35
CA ILE A 106 6.51 11.33 -0.69
C ILE A 106 7.89 11.94 -0.44
N GLN A 107 8.77 11.88 -1.45
CA GLN A 107 10.02 12.62 -1.46
C GLN A 107 9.98 13.64 -2.60
N GLN A 108 10.49 14.85 -2.36
CA GLN A 108 10.69 15.84 -3.41
C GLN A 108 12.07 15.68 -4.05
N THR A 109 12.11 15.74 -5.37
CA THR A 109 13.34 15.80 -6.16
C THR A 109 13.83 17.25 -6.22
N ASP A 110 15.12 17.44 -6.53
CA ASP A 110 15.73 18.77 -6.74
C ASP A 110 15.02 19.60 -7.82
N LYS A 111 14.28 18.94 -8.72
CA LYS A 111 13.50 19.55 -9.80
C LYS A 111 12.05 19.86 -9.41
N GLY A 112 11.68 19.67 -8.14
CA GLY A 112 10.33 19.94 -7.61
C GLY A 112 9.29 18.84 -7.89
N GLY A 113 9.68 17.72 -8.53
CA GLY A 113 8.81 16.56 -8.74
C GLY A 113 8.69 15.70 -7.47
N ASN A 114 7.54 15.04 -7.27
CA ASN A 114 7.32 14.10 -6.17
C ASN A 114 7.60 12.67 -6.64
N ILE A 115 8.33 11.90 -5.83
CA ILE A 115 8.65 10.51 -6.10
C ILE A 115 8.38 9.62 -4.88
N SER A 116 8.22 8.31 -5.13
CA SER A 116 8.20 7.26 -4.11
C SER A 116 9.55 6.54 -4.05
N GLY A 117 10.62 7.27 -3.72
CA GLY A 117 12.00 6.78 -3.69
C GLY A 117 12.21 5.55 -2.79
N THR A 118 11.43 5.44 -1.71
CA THR A 118 11.48 4.30 -0.79
C THR A 118 10.33 3.30 -0.99
N PHE A 119 9.65 3.32 -2.14
CA PHE A 119 8.55 2.40 -2.45
C PHE A 119 8.95 0.94 -2.21
N SER A 120 8.09 0.19 -1.53
CA SER A 120 8.32 -1.21 -1.22
C SER A 120 7.46 -2.12 -2.09
N SER A 121 8.08 -2.78 -3.08
CA SER A 121 7.39 -3.78 -3.91
C SER A 121 6.95 -5.00 -3.10
N SER A 122 7.65 -5.35 -2.00
CA SER A 122 7.26 -6.45 -1.11
C SER A 122 6.02 -6.11 -0.29
N LEU A 123 5.90 -4.86 0.19
CA LEU A 123 4.70 -4.37 0.83
C LEU A 123 3.53 -4.29 -0.16
N CYS A 124 3.75 -3.76 -1.37
CA CYS A 124 2.76 -3.75 -2.44
C CYS A 124 2.23 -5.17 -2.73
N LEU A 125 3.14 -6.13 -2.95
CA LEU A 125 2.79 -7.53 -3.20
C LEU A 125 1.97 -8.11 -2.04
N SER A 126 2.33 -7.78 -0.81
CA SER A 126 1.62 -8.27 0.38
C SER A 126 0.25 -7.62 0.55
N ILE A 127 0.09 -6.34 0.21
CA ILE A 127 -1.22 -5.65 0.21
C ILE A 127 -2.14 -6.32 -0.80
N PHE A 128 -1.66 -6.56 -2.02
CA PHE A 128 -2.48 -7.21 -3.04
C PHE A 128 -2.91 -8.63 -2.62
N ASN A 129 -1.98 -9.45 -2.15
CA ASN A 129 -2.28 -10.85 -1.82
C ASN A 129 -3.10 -11.01 -0.53
N ASN A 130 -2.86 -10.18 0.48
CA ASN A 130 -3.43 -10.39 1.82
C ASN A 130 -4.58 -9.43 2.15
N LEU A 131 -4.77 -8.36 1.39
CA LEU A 131 -5.87 -7.41 1.59
C LEU A 131 -6.76 -7.32 0.35
N VAL A 132 -6.19 -6.96 -0.80
CA VAL A 132 -6.99 -6.68 -2.01
C VAL A 132 -7.70 -7.91 -2.54
N VAL A 133 -6.96 -9.01 -2.75
CA VAL A 133 -7.55 -10.25 -3.28
C VAL A 133 -8.62 -10.79 -2.34
N PRO A 134 -8.40 -10.90 -1.01
CA PRO A 134 -9.45 -11.31 -0.07
C PRO A 134 -10.65 -10.36 0.01
N LEU A 135 -10.45 -9.05 -0.17
CA LEU A 135 -11.52 -8.03 -0.09
C LEU A 135 -12.22 -7.79 -1.45
N HIS A 136 -12.07 -8.68 -2.42
CA HIS A 136 -12.63 -8.51 -3.77
C HIS A 136 -14.14 -8.23 -3.78
N GLY A 137 -14.91 -8.79 -2.84
CA GLY A 137 -16.35 -8.56 -2.73
C GLY A 137 -16.75 -7.20 -2.14
N SER A 138 -15.84 -6.51 -1.44
CA SER A 138 -16.08 -5.19 -0.81
C SER A 138 -15.43 -4.03 -1.57
N LEU A 139 -14.70 -4.33 -2.65
CA LEU A 139 -14.01 -3.33 -3.46
C LEU A 139 -14.85 -2.97 -4.69
N ILE A 140 -14.95 -1.68 -4.96
CA ILE A 140 -15.34 -1.19 -6.29
C ILE A 140 -14.18 -1.40 -7.25
N VAL A 141 -13.01 -0.89 -6.86
CA VAL A 141 -11.80 -0.88 -7.69
C VAL A 141 -10.56 -0.84 -6.83
N VAL A 142 -9.50 -1.49 -7.30
CA VAL A 142 -8.11 -1.29 -6.89
C VAL A 142 -7.32 -0.82 -8.10
N ARG A 143 -6.42 0.13 -7.90
CA ARG A 143 -5.45 0.50 -8.94
C ARG A 143 -4.06 0.75 -8.35
N LEU A 144 -3.04 0.48 -9.15
CA LEU A 144 -1.71 1.04 -8.91
C LEU A 144 -1.57 2.34 -9.73
N TYR A 145 -1.67 3.47 -9.05
CA TYR A 145 -1.38 4.79 -9.60
C TYR A 145 0.13 5.00 -9.74
N ARG A 146 0.54 5.62 -10.84
CA ARG A 146 1.90 5.87 -11.28
C ARG A 146 1.96 7.24 -11.97
N SER A 147 2.55 8.25 -11.34
CA SER A 147 2.40 9.64 -11.78
C SER A 147 2.95 9.97 -13.16
N GLU A 148 3.93 9.21 -13.67
CA GLU A 148 4.48 9.42 -15.01
C GLU A 148 3.65 8.73 -16.11
N TYR A 149 2.80 7.76 -15.72
CA TYR A 149 1.99 6.97 -16.64
C TYR A 149 0.51 7.38 -16.62
N ASP A 150 -0.01 7.75 -15.46
CA ASP A 150 -1.39 8.12 -15.26
C ASP A 150 -1.62 9.62 -15.49
N LYS A 151 -2.51 9.94 -16.43
CA LYS A 151 -2.85 11.32 -16.81
C LYS A 151 -3.53 12.13 -15.71
N SER A 152 -4.08 11.47 -14.68
CA SER A 152 -4.76 12.12 -13.57
C SER A 152 -4.89 11.20 -12.35
N TRP A 153 -4.69 11.75 -11.16
CA TRP A 153 -5.05 11.08 -9.91
C TRP A 153 -6.53 10.69 -9.88
N ASN A 154 -7.42 11.48 -10.47
CA ASN A 154 -8.88 11.27 -10.35
C ASN A 154 -9.52 10.60 -11.56
N ASN A 155 -8.79 10.46 -12.66
CA ASN A 155 -9.30 9.96 -13.93
C ASN A 155 -8.20 9.19 -14.67
N SER A 156 -7.85 8.02 -14.15
CA SER A 156 -7.00 7.09 -14.88
C SER A 156 -7.90 6.00 -15.48
N THR A 157 -8.01 6.04 -16.80
CA THR A 157 -8.63 4.99 -17.63
C THR A 157 -7.61 3.90 -17.97
N ASN A 158 -6.51 3.76 -17.22
CA ASN A 158 -5.53 2.72 -17.49
C ASN A 158 -6.06 1.36 -17.05
N GLU A 159 -6.63 0.65 -18.03
CA GLU A 159 -7.13 -0.72 -17.91
C GLU A 159 -6.02 -1.71 -17.48
N ASP A 160 -4.74 -1.35 -17.62
CA ASP A 160 -3.62 -2.24 -17.29
C ASP A 160 -3.25 -2.27 -15.81
N THR A 161 -3.59 -1.23 -15.06
CA THR A 161 -3.27 -1.13 -13.62
C THR A 161 -4.49 -1.12 -12.73
N SER A 162 -5.70 -1.23 -13.30
CA SER A 162 -6.98 -1.19 -12.61
C SER A 162 -7.69 -2.54 -12.61
N PHE A 163 -8.16 -2.98 -11.45
CA PHE A 163 -8.89 -4.23 -11.26
C PHE A 163 -10.12 -3.96 -10.39
N TYR A 164 -11.21 -4.67 -10.66
CA TYR A 164 -12.53 -4.38 -10.11
C TYR A 164 -13.03 -5.54 -9.26
N GLY A 165 -13.78 -5.22 -8.20
CA GLY A 165 -14.40 -6.23 -7.37
C GLY A 165 -15.61 -6.88 -8.04
N ASP A 166 -16.21 -7.85 -7.37
CA ASP A 166 -17.16 -8.79 -7.97
C ASP A 166 -18.36 -8.12 -8.63
N ASN A 167 -18.90 -7.10 -7.98
CA ASN A 167 -20.08 -6.36 -8.46
C ASN A 167 -19.76 -5.38 -9.60
N TYR A 168 -18.48 -5.15 -9.89
CA TYR A 168 -18.01 -4.09 -10.78
C TYR A 168 -17.12 -4.59 -11.92
N CYS A 169 -16.72 -5.86 -11.89
CA CYS A 169 -15.92 -6.48 -12.92
C CYS A 169 -16.78 -7.23 -13.95
N GLY A 170 -16.17 -7.59 -15.09
CA GLY A 170 -16.87 -8.18 -16.24
C GLY A 170 -16.88 -7.25 -17.46
N GLY A 171 -17.20 -7.80 -18.64
CA GLY A 171 -17.02 -7.07 -19.90
C GLY A 171 -15.55 -6.67 -20.08
N ASN A 172 -15.29 -5.36 -20.14
CA ASN A 172 -13.93 -4.81 -20.27
C ASN A 172 -13.21 -4.64 -18.92
N ASN A 173 -13.91 -4.77 -17.79
CA ASN A 173 -13.34 -4.57 -16.46
C ASN A 173 -12.68 -5.86 -15.94
N LYS A 174 -11.36 -5.83 -15.74
CA LYS A 174 -10.58 -6.96 -15.22
C LYS A 174 -10.95 -7.24 -13.75
N CYS A 175 -11.34 -8.47 -13.44
CA CYS A 175 -11.71 -8.86 -12.07
C CYS A 175 -10.49 -9.01 -11.16
N ILE A 176 -10.60 -8.59 -9.90
CA ILE A 176 -9.60 -8.84 -8.86
C ILE A 176 -9.33 -10.34 -8.70
N THR A 177 -10.37 -11.17 -8.78
CA THR A 177 -10.28 -12.64 -8.70
C THR A 177 -9.49 -13.27 -9.85
N SER A 178 -9.25 -12.54 -10.94
CA SER A 178 -8.41 -12.99 -12.07
C SER A 178 -6.91 -12.73 -11.87
N LEU A 179 -6.54 -11.99 -10.82
CA LEU A 179 -5.15 -11.64 -10.54
C LEU A 179 -4.33 -12.87 -10.18
N LYS A 180 -3.28 -13.12 -10.98
CA LYS A 180 -2.24 -14.08 -10.66
C LYS A 180 -1.11 -13.41 -9.90
N LEU A 181 -0.42 -14.19 -9.05
CA LEU A 181 0.74 -13.70 -8.30
C LEU A 181 1.80 -13.06 -9.21
N SER A 182 2.05 -13.61 -10.39
CA SER A 182 3.00 -13.06 -11.37
C SER A 182 2.58 -11.69 -11.91
N THR A 183 1.27 -11.49 -12.10
CA THR A 183 0.70 -10.21 -12.54
C THR A 183 0.85 -9.17 -11.44
N ILE A 184 0.54 -9.53 -10.20
CA ILE A 184 0.70 -8.64 -9.04
C ILE A 184 2.18 -8.26 -8.85
N ASP A 185 3.09 -9.24 -8.94
CA ASP A 185 4.53 -8.99 -8.82
C ASP A 185 5.03 -8.02 -9.91
N SER A 186 4.61 -8.24 -11.16
CA SER A 186 4.95 -7.35 -12.29
C SER A 186 4.38 -5.95 -12.09
N LEU A 187 3.14 -5.85 -11.61
CA LEU A 187 2.49 -4.59 -11.30
C LEU A 187 3.27 -3.82 -10.22
N CYS A 188 3.58 -4.46 -9.09
CA CYS A 188 4.34 -3.85 -7.99
C CYS A 188 5.79 -3.51 -8.34
N LYS A 189 6.37 -4.16 -9.36
CA LYS A 189 7.70 -3.82 -9.89
C LYS A 189 7.68 -2.73 -10.95
N SER A 190 6.51 -2.40 -11.50
CA SER A 190 6.37 -1.35 -12.53
C SER A 190 6.59 0.07 -11.99
N CYS A 191 6.50 0.27 -10.67
CA CYS A 191 6.75 1.55 -10.04
C CYS A 191 8.23 1.98 -10.14
N SER A 192 8.51 3.06 -10.86
CA SER A 192 9.84 3.63 -11.03
C SER A 192 10.19 4.62 -9.90
N LYS A 193 10.70 4.10 -8.78
CA LYS A 193 10.98 4.85 -7.52
C LYS A 193 11.67 6.21 -7.69
N ASP A 194 12.58 6.34 -8.65
CA ASP A 194 13.39 7.56 -8.83
C ASP A 194 12.77 8.61 -9.76
N LYS A 195 11.63 8.30 -10.38
CA LYS A 195 11.04 9.12 -11.44
C LYS A 195 9.57 9.45 -11.21
N GLU A 196 8.87 8.64 -10.43
CA GLU A 196 7.43 8.77 -10.29
C GLU A 196 6.96 8.54 -8.85
N LEU A 197 5.79 9.11 -8.55
CA LEU A 197 5.02 8.82 -7.36
C LEU A 197 4.12 7.63 -7.64
N CYS A 198 4.09 6.66 -6.72
CA CYS A 198 3.24 5.49 -6.83
C CYS A 198 2.30 5.38 -5.63
N ALA A 199 1.06 4.97 -5.89
CA ALA A 199 0.08 4.73 -4.85
C ALA A 199 -0.82 3.55 -5.19
N ILE A 200 -1.13 2.71 -4.20
CA ILE A 200 -2.23 1.75 -4.33
C ILE A 200 -3.50 2.48 -3.90
N VAL A 201 -4.47 2.59 -4.79
CA VAL A 201 -5.73 3.28 -4.50
C VAL A 201 -6.85 2.27 -4.49
N LEU A 202 -7.58 2.22 -3.37
CA LEU A 202 -8.75 1.38 -3.19
C LEU A 202 -10.00 2.24 -3.11
N GLY A 203 -11.00 1.93 -3.92
CA GLY A 203 -12.37 2.38 -3.73
C GLY A 203 -13.18 1.26 -3.10
N LEU A 204 -13.65 1.47 -1.89
CA LEU A 204 -14.48 0.53 -1.15
C LEU A 204 -15.95 0.80 -1.42
N GLU A 205 -16.73 -0.26 -1.60
CA GLU A 205 -18.18 -0.16 -1.71
C GLU A 205 -18.70 0.29 -0.35
N GLY A 206 -19.48 1.36 -0.38
CA GLY A 206 -20.23 1.79 0.76
C GLY A 206 -21.32 0.80 1.14
N GLY A 207 -21.39 0.40 2.42
CA GLY A 207 -22.39 -0.56 2.91
C GLY A 207 -23.81 -0.19 2.50
N LYS A 208 -24.47 -1.08 1.75
CA LYS A 208 -25.89 -0.99 1.41
C LYS A 208 -26.79 -1.02 2.64
#